data_AF-A0A524IZY6-F1
#
_entry.id   AF-A0A524IZY6-F1
#
_cell.length_a   1.000
_cell.length_b   1.000
_cell.length_c   1.000
_cell.angle_alpha   90.00
_cell.angle_beta   90.00
_cell.angle_gamma   90.00
#
_symmetry.space_group_name_H-M   'P 1'
#
loop_
_entity.id
_entity.type
_entity.pdbx_description
1 polymer ?
#
loop_
_entity_poly.entity_id
_entity_poly.type
_entity_poly.pdbx_seq_one_letter_code
_entity_poly.pdbx_strand_id
1 'polypeptide(L)'
;MPLEFLKRRGGADAPSEPARAPASSVLMPEEVVAQDYQLKLYYAGKSSEGVRLKAGPAAIAELPSMLVGLARSEIEVVEPLPIEFSQATPTIATPSEAMQWLNAHHVHSPITRHALVVLESIDAVDLAFDTFVCALLEGEVDTSGYPEYNAVVGGVAAHWDEATGDMVCRAVVGWGGKGVRGDTDRIGTRILGGLLGNVLASQYALGLTAIERPVPAAGRGGLVCAHCGFASAHERAFYCPKCGMRLLRG
;
A
#
# COMPACT_ATOMS: atom_id res chain seq x y z
N MET A 1 -10.09 -64.84 -39.47
CA MET A 1 -11.43 -65.36 -39.82
C MET A 1 -11.33 -66.87 -40.01
N PRO A 2 -11.74 -67.69 -39.02
CA PRO A 2 -12.37 -68.96 -39.36
C PRO A 2 -13.56 -69.30 -38.44
N LEU A 3 -14.78 -69.40 -39.00
CA LEU A 3 -15.52 -70.64 -39.34
C LEU A 3 -16.42 -71.17 -38.19
N GLU A 4 -17.58 -70.51 -38.09
CA GLU A 4 -18.84 -70.98 -37.52
C GLU A 4 -19.37 -72.20 -38.29
N PHE A 5 -19.25 -73.39 -37.71
CA PHE A 5 -20.19 -74.48 -37.98
C PHE A 5 -20.07 -75.57 -36.90
N LEU A 6 -21.23 -75.94 -36.36
CA LEU A 6 -21.52 -77.27 -35.83
C LEU A 6 -20.81 -77.69 -34.53
N LYS A 7 -21.48 -77.43 -33.39
CA LYS A 7 -21.90 -78.50 -32.45
C LYS A 7 -22.83 -77.97 -31.36
N ARG A 8 -24.14 -78.11 -31.58
CA ARG A 8 -25.11 -78.35 -30.49
C ARG A 8 -25.01 -79.83 -30.12
N ARG A 9 -24.78 -80.12 -28.84
CA ARG A 9 -25.19 -81.39 -28.22
C ARG A 9 -25.83 -81.06 -26.89
N GLY A 10 -27.15 -81.23 -26.83
CA GLY A 10 -27.93 -81.13 -25.60
C GLY A 10 -27.72 -82.36 -24.72
N GLY A 11 -27.88 -82.15 -23.41
CA GLY A 11 -28.11 -83.15 -22.39
C GLY A 11 -28.88 -82.47 -21.26
N ALA A 12 -30.13 -82.90 -21.05
CA ALA A 12 -31.02 -82.44 -20.00
C ALA A 12 -30.71 -83.15 -18.67
N ASP A 13 -30.85 -82.42 -17.55
CA ASP A 13 -31.58 -82.79 -16.31
C ASP A 13 -30.97 -82.19 -15.02
N ALA A 14 -31.67 -81.14 -14.53
CA ALA A 14 -31.91 -80.71 -13.14
C ALA A 14 -30.75 -80.24 -12.21
N PRO A 15 -31.02 -79.53 -11.09
CA PRO A 15 -31.92 -78.37 -10.87
C PRO A 15 -31.20 -77.20 -10.12
N SER A 16 -31.94 -76.09 -9.97
CA SER A 16 -31.77 -74.99 -8.97
C SER A 16 -30.51 -74.11 -9.01
N GLU A 17 -30.74 -72.84 -9.36
CA GLU A 17 -29.87 -71.70 -9.03
C GLU A 17 -29.62 -71.62 -7.51
N PRO A 18 -28.39 -71.35 -7.06
CA PRO A 18 -28.20 -70.50 -5.89
C PRO A 18 -28.24 -69.04 -6.37
N ALA A 19 -29.09 -68.25 -5.73
CA ALA A 19 -29.22 -66.82 -5.95
C ALA A 19 -27.85 -66.15 -6.08
N ARG A 20 -27.62 -65.44 -7.19
CA ARG A 20 -26.50 -64.47 -7.28
C ARG A 20 -26.69 -63.48 -6.15
N ALA A 21 -25.75 -63.49 -5.19
CA ALA A 21 -25.62 -62.42 -4.21
C ALA A 21 -25.61 -61.08 -4.96
N PRO A 22 -26.34 -60.05 -4.49
CA PRO A 22 -26.26 -58.74 -5.11
C PRO A 22 -24.79 -58.33 -5.06
N ALA A 23 -24.25 -57.94 -6.22
CA ALA A 23 -22.93 -57.36 -6.31
C ALA A 23 -22.82 -56.31 -5.20
N SER A 24 -21.84 -56.45 -4.31
CA SER A 24 -21.49 -55.40 -3.37
C SER A 24 -21.18 -54.18 -4.23
N SER A 25 -22.13 -53.24 -4.30
CA SER A 25 -21.90 -51.95 -4.90
C SER A 25 -20.70 -51.39 -4.15
N VAL A 26 -19.55 -51.34 -4.83
CA VAL A 26 -18.45 -50.50 -4.40
C VAL A 26 -19.07 -49.11 -4.38
N LEU A 27 -19.43 -48.64 -3.19
CA LEU A 27 -19.81 -47.26 -2.94
C LEU A 27 -18.58 -46.46 -3.35
N MET A 28 -18.63 -45.92 -4.57
CA MET A 28 -17.68 -44.91 -5.02
C MET A 28 -17.70 -43.80 -3.97
N PRO A 29 -16.54 -43.32 -3.50
CA PRO A 29 -16.49 -42.25 -2.51
C PRO A 29 -17.38 -41.09 -2.98
N GLU A 30 -18.22 -40.59 -2.08
CA GLU A 30 -19.06 -39.40 -2.30
C GLU A 30 -18.27 -38.36 -3.10
N GLU A 31 -18.85 -37.89 -4.20
CA GLU A 31 -18.25 -36.84 -5.02
C GLU A 31 -17.98 -35.63 -4.12
N VAL A 32 -16.70 -35.31 -3.93
CA VAL A 32 -16.30 -34.17 -3.10
C VAL A 32 -16.72 -32.92 -3.85
N VAL A 33 -17.85 -32.33 -3.44
CA VAL A 33 -18.31 -31.04 -3.94
C VAL A 33 -17.42 -29.96 -3.34
N ALA A 34 -16.40 -29.55 -4.09
CA ALA A 34 -15.55 -28.43 -3.71
C ALA A 34 -16.39 -27.14 -3.71
N GLN A 35 -16.35 -26.41 -2.59
CA GLN A 35 -16.91 -25.07 -2.50
C GLN A 35 -15.76 -24.07 -2.59
N ASP A 36 -15.65 -23.43 -3.75
CA ASP A 36 -14.61 -22.44 -4.00
C ASP A 36 -15.08 -21.06 -3.53
N TYR A 37 -14.29 -20.45 -2.64
CA TYR A 37 -14.49 -19.09 -2.16
C TYR A 37 -13.29 -18.23 -2.56
N GLN A 38 -13.53 -17.13 -3.26
CA GLN A 38 -12.49 -16.20 -3.68
C GLN A 38 -12.84 -14.76 -3.27
N LEU A 39 -11.84 -14.05 -2.74
CA LEU A 39 -11.88 -12.61 -2.56
C LEU A 39 -10.80 -11.98 -3.44
N LYS A 40 -11.18 -10.97 -4.23
CA LYS A 40 -10.24 -10.15 -4.99
C LYS A 40 -10.37 -8.70 -4.54
N LEU A 41 -9.30 -8.16 -3.98
CA LEU A 41 -9.17 -6.75 -3.65
C LEU A 41 -8.50 -6.03 -4.83
N TYR A 42 -8.93 -4.80 -5.08
CA TYR A 42 -8.32 -3.94 -6.08
C TYR A 42 -7.91 -2.64 -5.39
N TYR A 43 -6.65 -2.28 -5.49
CA TYR A 43 -6.11 -1.00 -5.03
C TYR A 43 -5.54 -0.26 -6.23
N ALA A 44 -5.78 1.04 -6.27
CA ALA A 44 -5.22 1.93 -7.27
C ALA A 44 -4.79 3.23 -6.61
N GLY A 45 -3.83 3.89 -7.24
CA GLY A 45 -3.40 5.20 -6.81
C GLY A 45 -2.68 5.92 -7.93
N LYS A 46 -2.44 7.20 -7.71
CA LYS A 46 -1.67 8.08 -8.59
C LYS A 46 -0.74 8.92 -7.74
N SER A 47 0.43 9.20 -8.27
CA SER A 47 1.38 10.13 -7.68
C SER A 47 1.75 11.20 -8.71
N SER A 48 2.01 12.41 -8.23
CA SER A 48 2.52 13.49 -9.07
C SER A 48 4.03 13.34 -9.29
N GLU A 49 4.60 14.21 -10.12
CA GLU A 49 6.04 14.48 -10.05
C GLU A 49 6.43 15.04 -8.66
N GLY A 50 7.69 14.88 -8.30
CA GLY A 50 8.24 15.43 -7.08
C GLY A 50 8.46 16.93 -7.22
N VAL A 51 8.29 17.66 -6.13
CA VAL A 51 8.65 19.07 -6.01
C VAL A 51 9.76 19.16 -4.98
N ARG A 52 10.87 19.79 -5.36
CA ARG A 52 11.96 20.05 -4.43
C ARG A 52 11.59 21.23 -3.56
N LEU A 53 11.57 21.04 -2.25
CA LEU A 53 11.31 22.06 -1.25
C LEU A 53 12.59 22.36 -0.52
N LYS A 54 12.93 23.65 -0.44
CA LYS A 54 14.08 24.12 0.29
C LYS A 54 13.99 23.67 1.75
N ALA A 55 15.05 23.02 2.22
CA ALA A 55 15.16 22.58 3.60
C ALA A 55 15.13 23.74 4.61
N GLY A 56 14.55 23.46 5.78
CA GLY A 56 14.51 24.38 6.91
C GLY A 56 13.64 23.90 8.07
N PRO A 57 13.63 24.64 9.20
CA PRO A 57 12.89 24.30 10.42
C PRO A 57 11.37 24.16 10.24
N ALA A 58 10.81 24.83 9.24
CA ALA A 58 9.38 24.79 8.96
C ALA A 58 8.98 23.76 7.89
N ALA A 59 9.94 23.09 7.23
CA ALA A 59 9.67 22.30 6.02
C ALA A 59 8.59 21.21 6.24
N ILE A 60 8.69 20.45 7.34
CA ILE A 60 7.70 19.42 7.68
C ILE A 60 6.40 20.06 8.22
N ALA A 61 6.52 21.11 9.04
CA ALA A 61 5.39 21.78 9.67
C ALA A 61 4.42 22.39 8.65
N GLU A 62 4.87 22.66 7.43
CA GLU A 62 4.05 23.20 6.36
C GLU A 62 3.34 22.15 5.51
N LEU A 63 3.76 20.88 5.55
CA LEU A 63 3.14 19.82 4.75
C LEU A 63 1.61 19.72 4.97
N PRO A 64 1.06 19.83 6.20
CA PRO A 64 -0.39 19.87 6.42
C PRO A 64 -1.11 20.97 5.65
N SER A 65 -0.48 22.14 5.48
CA SER A 65 -1.10 23.26 4.77
C SER A 65 -1.36 22.95 3.29
N MET A 66 -0.64 21.98 2.70
CA MET A 66 -0.78 21.58 1.31
C MET A 66 -2.11 20.85 1.02
N LEU A 67 -2.77 20.34 2.06
CA LEU A 67 -4.07 19.68 1.95
C LEU A 67 -5.25 20.63 2.23
N VAL A 68 -4.99 21.87 2.67
CA VAL A 68 -6.05 22.84 3.00
C VAL A 68 -6.88 23.16 1.76
N GLY A 69 -8.20 23.14 1.93
CA GLY A 69 -9.17 23.33 0.84
C GLY A 69 -9.45 22.09 0.00
N LEU A 70 -8.73 20.99 0.23
CA LEU A 70 -8.95 19.69 -0.43
C LEU A 70 -9.35 18.58 0.56
N ALA A 71 -8.83 18.63 1.79
CA ALA A 71 -9.17 17.66 2.83
C ALA A 71 -10.64 17.77 3.27
N ARG A 72 -11.29 16.62 3.43
CA ARG A 72 -12.66 16.45 3.95
C ARG A 72 -12.71 15.90 5.37
N SER A 73 -11.57 15.46 5.89
CA SER A 73 -11.39 15.02 7.28
C SER A 73 -10.30 15.82 7.96
N GLU A 74 -10.04 15.50 9.23
CA GLU A 74 -8.81 15.90 9.89
C GLU A 74 -7.59 15.42 9.09
N ILE A 75 -6.55 16.26 9.09
CA ILE A 75 -5.28 15.99 8.42
C ILE A 75 -4.34 15.38 9.45
N GLU A 76 -3.89 14.16 9.17
CA GLU A 76 -2.97 13.43 10.02
C GLU A 76 -1.57 13.42 9.41
N VAL A 77 -0.56 13.63 10.25
CA VAL A 77 0.86 13.54 9.87
C VAL A 77 1.41 12.22 10.40
N VAL A 78 1.86 11.37 9.48
CA VAL A 78 2.52 10.11 9.78
C VAL A 78 4.00 10.33 9.58
N GLU A 79 4.74 10.27 10.69
CA GLU A 79 6.19 10.31 10.65
C GLU A 79 6.76 9.01 10.10
N PRO A 80 7.95 9.05 9.49
CA PRO A 80 8.60 7.84 9.02
C PRO A 80 8.82 6.85 10.17
N LEU A 81 8.64 5.57 9.89
CA LEU A 81 8.76 4.49 10.87
C LEU A 81 10.15 4.43 11.50
N PRO A 82 10.22 4.11 12.80
CA PRO A 82 11.47 3.73 13.45
C PRO A 82 12.14 2.57 12.71
N ILE A 83 13.46 2.47 12.83
CA ILE A 83 14.23 1.47 12.08
C ILE A 83 13.81 0.03 12.39
N GLU A 84 13.30 -0.23 13.60
CA GLU A 84 12.77 -1.52 14.04
C GLU A 84 11.52 -1.94 13.25
N PHE A 85 10.79 -0.97 12.70
CA PHE A 85 9.59 -1.16 11.89
C PHE A 85 9.83 -0.89 10.40
N SER A 86 11.09 -0.71 9.96
CA SER A 86 11.42 -0.43 8.55
C SER A 86 11.01 -1.51 7.54
N GLN A 87 10.67 -2.71 8.02
CA GLN A 87 10.19 -3.84 7.20
C GLN A 87 8.69 -4.11 7.40
N ALA A 88 7.99 -3.27 8.16
CA ALA A 88 6.55 -3.38 8.32
C ALA A 88 5.88 -3.12 6.97
N THR A 89 5.11 -4.09 6.47
CA THR A 89 4.35 -3.95 5.21
C THR A 89 2.93 -4.50 5.40
N PRO A 90 1.94 -4.05 4.63
CA PRO A 90 0.55 -4.52 4.75
C PRO A 90 0.34 -5.96 4.22
N THR A 91 1.40 -6.78 4.19
CA THR A 91 1.39 -8.16 3.72
C THR A 91 0.95 -9.10 4.84
N ILE A 92 -0.14 -9.85 4.63
CA ILE A 92 -0.69 -10.81 5.61
C ILE A 92 -0.25 -12.23 5.25
N ALA A 93 1.00 -12.42 4.81
CA ALA A 93 1.51 -13.75 4.45
C ALA A 93 1.75 -14.59 5.72
N THR A 94 2.26 -13.95 6.78
CA THR A 94 2.42 -14.57 8.10
C THR A 94 1.83 -13.70 9.21
N PRO A 95 1.33 -14.30 10.32
CA PRO A 95 0.82 -13.53 11.46
C PRO A 95 1.86 -12.57 12.06
N SER A 96 3.14 -12.92 12.03
CA SER A 96 4.23 -12.08 12.55
C SER A 96 4.40 -10.78 11.75
N GLU A 97 4.37 -10.86 10.42
CA GLU A 97 4.47 -9.68 9.54
C GLU A 97 3.24 -8.78 9.70
N ALA A 98 2.05 -9.39 9.73
CA ALA A 98 0.80 -8.67 9.96
C ALA A 98 0.81 -7.95 11.31
N MET A 99 1.31 -8.59 12.38
CA MET A 99 1.46 -7.95 13.69
C MET A 99 2.47 -6.81 13.67
N GLN A 100 3.55 -6.89 12.91
CA GLN A 100 4.53 -5.81 12.81
C GLN A 100 3.90 -4.55 12.22
N TRP A 101 3.14 -4.70 11.12
CA TRP A 101 2.43 -3.59 10.49
C TRP A 101 1.31 -3.02 11.39
N LEU A 102 0.53 -3.89 12.04
CA LEU A 102 -0.49 -3.43 12.99
C LEU A 102 0.12 -2.67 14.17
N ASN A 103 1.21 -3.17 14.75
CA ASN A 103 1.90 -2.49 15.84
C ASN A 103 2.47 -1.13 15.42
N ALA A 104 2.95 -1.02 14.18
CA ALA A 104 3.43 0.23 13.62
C ALA A 104 2.31 1.28 13.43
N HIS A 105 1.08 0.87 13.10
CA HIS A 105 0.04 1.79 12.64
C HIS A 105 -1.25 1.85 13.46
N HIS A 106 -1.41 1.03 14.51
CA HIS A 106 -2.65 0.97 15.30
C HIS A 106 -3.06 2.31 15.93
N VAL A 107 -2.09 3.20 16.18
CA VAL A 107 -2.33 4.53 16.77
C VAL A 107 -3.03 5.50 15.81
N HIS A 108 -2.96 5.26 14.50
CA HIS A 108 -3.50 6.17 13.49
C HIS A 108 -5.02 6.06 13.34
N SER A 109 -5.64 7.09 12.77
CA SER A 109 -7.08 7.07 12.48
C SER A 109 -7.45 5.96 11.48
N PRO A 110 -8.72 5.51 11.46
CA PRO A 110 -9.18 4.53 10.46
C PRO A 110 -8.91 4.96 9.01
N ILE A 111 -9.04 6.26 8.70
CA ILE A 111 -8.76 6.84 7.38
C ILE A 111 -7.29 6.67 7.04
N THR A 112 -6.39 7.07 7.94
CA THR A 112 -4.95 6.97 7.73
C THR A 112 -4.51 5.52 7.62
N ARG A 113 -4.98 4.62 8.50
CA ARG A 113 -4.68 3.19 8.40
C ARG A 113 -5.12 2.61 7.06
N HIS A 114 -6.32 2.96 6.58
CA HIS A 114 -6.79 2.53 5.27
C HIS A 114 -5.89 3.09 4.15
N ALA A 115 -5.52 4.37 4.20
CA ALA A 115 -4.64 4.97 3.23
C ALA A 115 -3.27 4.29 3.18
N LEU A 116 -2.69 3.97 4.33
CA LEU A 116 -1.43 3.24 4.42
C LEU A 116 -1.55 1.84 3.83
N VAL A 117 -2.60 1.09 4.15
CA VAL A 117 -2.86 -0.22 3.50
C VAL A 117 -2.91 -0.07 1.99
N VAL A 118 -3.69 0.88 1.46
CA VAL A 118 -3.87 1.06 0.01
C VAL A 118 -2.57 1.47 -0.67
N LEU A 119 -1.89 2.49 -0.15
CA LEU A 119 -0.75 3.13 -0.80
C LEU A 119 0.56 2.35 -0.64
N GLU A 120 0.80 1.71 0.50
CA GLU A 120 1.95 0.83 0.67
C GLU A 120 1.79 -0.47 -0.13
N SER A 121 0.56 -1.01 -0.24
CA SER A 121 0.31 -2.24 -1.03
C SER A 121 0.61 -2.07 -2.52
N ILE A 122 0.57 -0.83 -3.03
CA ILE A 122 0.91 -0.49 -4.42
C ILE A 122 2.24 0.26 -4.54
N ASP A 123 3.02 0.33 -3.45
CA ASP A 123 4.35 0.93 -3.41
C ASP A 123 4.37 2.41 -3.83
N ALA A 124 3.30 3.14 -3.47
CA ALA A 124 3.16 4.57 -3.73
C ALA A 124 3.71 5.44 -2.59
N VAL A 125 3.80 4.90 -1.38
CA VAL A 125 4.41 5.50 -0.19
C VAL A 125 5.25 4.43 0.51
N ASP A 126 6.39 4.84 1.06
CA ASP A 126 7.25 3.97 1.87
C ASP A 126 7.58 4.67 3.19
N LEU A 127 6.91 4.27 4.28
CA LEU A 127 7.11 4.87 5.59
C LEU A 127 8.48 4.54 6.21
N ALA A 128 9.31 3.68 5.61
CA ALA A 128 10.71 3.60 5.99
C ALA A 128 11.44 4.94 5.75
N PHE A 129 10.96 5.78 4.83
CA PHE A 129 11.59 7.05 4.44
C PHE A 129 10.65 8.25 4.46
N ASP A 130 9.42 8.07 3.96
CA ASP A 130 8.47 9.15 3.75
C ASP A 130 7.82 9.60 5.06
N THR A 131 7.77 10.90 5.27
CA THR A 131 6.74 11.55 6.08
C THR A 131 5.49 11.65 5.22
N PHE A 132 4.37 11.12 5.68
CA PHE A 132 3.12 11.10 4.92
C PHE A 132 2.04 11.92 5.62
N VAL A 133 1.52 12.93 4.93
CA VAL A 133 0.41 13.76 5.39
C VAL A 133 -0.84 13.33 4.65
N CYS A 134 -1.83 12.86 5.39
CA CYS A 134 -2.98 12.15 4.85
C CYS A 134 -4.30 12.70 5.36
N ALA A 135 -5.31 12.67 4.50
CA ALA A 135 -6.70 12.89 4.86
C ALA A 135 -7.63 12.08 3.92
N LEU A 136 -8.92 12.07 4.25
CA LEU A 136 -9.98 11.78 3.29
C LEU A 136 -10.12 12.96 2.34
N LEU A 137 -10.06 12.73 1.03
CA LEU A 137 -10.12 13.77 0.00
C LEU A 137 -11.46 13.75 -0.74
N GLU A 138 -12.08 12.58 -0.86
CA GLU A 138 -13.43 12.39 -1.42
C GLU A 138 -14.08 11.15 -0.82
N GLY A 139 -15.42 11.15 -0.76
CA GLY A 139 -16.21 9.98 -0.40
C GLY A 139 -16.74 10.03 1.04
N GLU A 140 -17.21 8.88 1.50
CA GLU A 140 -17.82 8.68 2.81
C GLU A 140 -17.04 7.62 3.59
N VAL A 141 -17.32 7.55 4.89
CA VAL A 141 -16.79 6.53 5.80
C VAL A 141 -17.92 5.66 6.31
N ASP A 142 -17.61 4.40 6.60
CA ASP A 142 -18.53 3.47 7.23
C ASP A 142 -18.79 3.83 8.71
N THR A 143 -19.65 3.06 9.37
CA THR A 143 -20.00 3.27 10.80
C THR A 143 -18.82 3.12 11.76
N SER A 144 -17.73 2.49 11.33
CA SER A 144 -16.48 2.36 12.08
C SER A 144 -15.43 3.43 11.71
N GLY A 145 -15.77 4.35 10.81
CA GLY A 145 -14.91 5.44 10.35
C GLY A 145 -13.95 5.07 9.22
N TYR A 146 -14.01 3.85 8.67
CA TYR A 146 -13.16 3.45 7.56
C TYR A 146 -13.70 3.98 6.23
N PRO A 147 -12.83 4.46 5.32
CA PRO A 147 -13.25 4.90 4.00
C PRO A 147 -13.98 3.79 3.24
N GLU A 148 -15.09 4.16 2.58
CA GLU A 148 -15.76 3.29 1.64
C GLU A 148 -14.88 3.00 0.41
N TYR A 149 -15.14 1.91 -0.30
CA TYR A 149 -14.28 1.43 -1.40
C TYR A 149 -14.15 2.40 -2.60
N ASN A 150 -15.05 3.38 -2.71
CA ASN A 150 -15.05 4.42 -3.72
C ASN A 150 -14.47 5.76 -3.23
N ALA A 151 -14.12 5.85 -1.95
CA ALA A 151 -13.48 7.02 -1.36
C ALA A 151 -12.06 7.21 -1.88
N VAL A 152 -11.62 8.47 -1.96
CA VAL A 152 -10.25 8.83 -2.29
C VAL A 152 -9.56 9.31 -1.03
N VAL A 153 -8.48 8.64 -0.66
CA VAL A 153 -7.60 9.00 0.45
C VAL A 153 -6.25 9.41 -0.09
N GLY A 154 -5.49 10.19 0.68
CA GLY A 154 -4.14 10.59 0.30
C GLY A 154 -3.76 11.96 0.82
N GLY A 155 -2.78 12.56 0.16
CA GLY A 155 -2.26 13.87 0.48
C GLY A 155 -0.87 14.06 -0.10
N VAL A 156 0.12 14.33 0.75
CA VAL A 156 1.51 14.54 0.33
C VAL A 156 2.46 13.60 1.06
N ALA A 157 3.37 12.99 0.31
CA ALA A 157 4.48 12.19 0.83
C ALA A 157 5.78 12.95 0.60
N ALA A 158 6.64 13.01 1.61
CA ALA A 158 7.87 13.76 1.54
C ALA A 158 9.04 13.00 2.18
N HIS A 159 10.21 13.05 1.56
CA HIS A 159 11.45 12.52 2.14
C HIS A 159 12.60 13.50 1.93
N TRP A 160 13.65 13.31 2.71
CA TRP A 160 14.87 14.09 2.60
C TRP A 160 15.77 13.51 1.51
N ASP A 161 16.14 14.33 0.54
CA ASP A 161 17.15 13.98 -0.45
C ASP A 161 18.52 14.03 0.22
N GLU A 162 19.22 12.90 0.22
CA GLU A 162 20.53 12.82 0.80
C GLU A 162 21.56 13.62 0.00
N ALA A 163 21.46 13.71 -1.32
CA ALA A 163 22.46 14.38 -2.14
C ALA A 163 22.47 15.90 -1.91
N THR A 164 21.28 16.51 -1.79
CA THR A 164 21.18 17.97 -1.64
C THR A 164 20.81 18.41 -0.23
N GLY A 165 20.26 17.54 0.61
CA GLY A 165 19.73 17.91 1.92
C GLY A 165 18.39 18.66 1.88
N ASP A 166 17.80 18.84 0.69
CA ASP A 166 16.44 19.38 0.52
C ASP A 166 15.39 18.30 0.70
N MET A 167 14.13 18.71 0.85
CA MET A 167 13.02 17.77 0.92
C MET A 167 12.40 17.60 -0.47
N VAL A 168 12.10 16.36 -0.86
CA VAL A 168 11.31 16.07 -2.06
C VAL A 168 9.91 15.74 -1.60
N CYS A 169 8.92 16.53 -2.05
CA CYS A 169 7.51 16.36 -1.71
C CYS A 169 6.71 16.01 -2.96
N ARG A 170 5.85 15.00 -2.89
CA ARG A 170 4.97 14.58 -3.99
C ARG A 170 3.54 14.43 -3.49
N ALA A 171 2.57 14.73 -4.35
CA ALA A 171 1.19 14.39 -4.08
C ALA A 171 0.96 12.90 -4.36
N VAL A 172 0.16 12.26 -3.52
CA VAL A 172 -0.23 10.85 -3.67
C VAL A 172 -1.70 10.69 -3.30
N VAL A 173 -2.46 10.01 -4.15
CA VAL A 173 -3.86 9.65 -3.89
C VAL A 173 -4.08 8.18 -4.15
N GLY A 174 -4.95 7.55 -3.37
CA GLY A 174 -5.26 6.13 -3.45
C GLY A 174 -6.73 5.86 -3.17
N TRP A 175 -7.22 4.74 -3.70
CA TRP A 175 -8.57 4.23 -3.48
C TRP A 175 -8.59 2.72 -3.73
N GLY A 176 -9.64 2.05 -3.24
CA GLY A 176 -9.87 0.65 -3.57
C GLY A 176 -10.42 -0.19 -2.43
N GLY A 177 -10.35 -1.50 -2.59
CA GLY A 177 -10.97 -2.50 -1.74
C GLY A 177 -11.87 -3.43 -2.55
N LYS A 178 -13.10 -3.66 -2.08
CA LYS A 178 -14.05 -4.59 -2.70
C LYS A 178 -14.85 -3.90 -3.82
N GLY A 179 -14.31 -3.93 -5.03
CA GLY A 179 -15.00 -3.52 -6.26
C GLY A 179 -14.97 -2.01 -6.49
N VAL A 180 -14.10 -1.55 -7.38
CA VAL A 180 -14.06 -0.14 -7.76
C VAL A 180 -15.17 0.17 -8.75
N ARG A 181 -15.95 1.23 -8.48
CA ARG A 181 -17.04 1.71 -9.34
C ARG A 181 -16.87 3.20 -9.62
N GLY A 182 -17.28 3.62 -10.83
CA GLY A 182 -17.56 5.01 -11.15
C GLY A 182 -16.35 5.87 -11.56
N ASP A 183 -16.47 7.18 -11.30
CA ASP A 183 -15.58 8.27 -11.73
C ASP A 183 -14.35 8.46 -10.81
N THR A 184 -14.03 7.51 -9.92
CA THR A 184 -12.98 7.66 -8.90
C THR A 184 -11.61 7.96 -9.51
N ASP A 185 -11.26 7.36 -10.65
CA ASP A 185 -10.00 7.66 -11.35
C ASP A 185 -9.92 9.13 -11.80
N ARG A 186 -11.03 9.64 -12.36
CA ARG A 186 -11.15 11.03 -12.80
C ARG A 186 -11.13 12.00 -11.63
N ILE A 187 -11.77 11.64 -10.52
CA ILE A 187 -11.76 12.44 -9.29
C ILE A 187 -10.35 12.45 -8.68
N GLY A 188 -9.71 11.30 -8.54
CA GLY A 188 -8.34 11.18 -8.05
C GLY A 188 -7.36 11.99 -8.89
N THR A 189 -7.49 11.96 -10.23
CA THR A 189 -6.66 12.79 -11.12
C THR A 189 -6.85 14.29 -10.88
N ARG A 190 -8.09 14.76 -10.68
CA ARG A 190 -8.39 16.16 -10.37
C ARG A 190 -7.80 16.59 -9.03
N ILE A 191 -7.99 15.77 -8.00
CA ILE A 191 -7.50 16.03 -6.65
C ILE A 191 -5.97 16.06 -6.64
N LEU A 192 -5.33 15.11 -7.33
CA LEU A 192 -3.88 15.06 -7.49
C LEU A 192 -3.33 16.35 -8.11
N GLY A 193 -4.00 16.88 -9.15
CA GLY A 193 -3.64 18.17 -9.75
C GLY A 193 -3.76 19.33 -8.77
N GLY A 194 -4.81 19.35 -7.94
CA GLY A 194 -4.98 20.34 -6.87
C GLY A 194 -3.88 20.26 -5.81
N LEU A 195 -3.55 19.04 -5.35
CA LEU A 195 -2.48 18.82 -4.38
C LEU A 195 -1.12 19.26 -4.94
N LEU A 196 -0.77 18.85 -6.17
CA LEU A 196 0.46 19.29 -6.82
C LEU A 196 0.51 20.82 -6.96
N GLY A 197 -0.62 21.44 -7.32
CA GLY A 197 -0.75 22.90 -7.36
C GLY A 197 -0.43 23.56 -6.02
N ASN A 198 -0.95 23.01 -4.92
CA ASN A 198 -0.67 23.50 -3.57
C ASN A 198 0.81 23.31 -3.18
N VAL A 199 1.42 22.17 -3.54
CA VAL A 199 2.85 21.92 -3.29
C VAL A 199 3.72 22.93 -4.05
N LEU A 200 3.42 23.17 -5.34
CA LEU A 200 4.14 24.14 -6.18
C LEU A 200 3.92 25.59 -5.74
N ALA A 201 2.77 25.89 -5.13
CA ALA A 201 2.48 27.21 -4.57
C ALA A 201 3.21 27.48 -3.25
N SER A 202 3.88 26.48 -2.66
CA SER A 202 4.71 26.68 -1.48
C SER A 202 5.82 27.69 -1.76
N GLN A 203 6.03 28.62 -0.84
CA GLN A 203 7.12 29.61 -0.92
C GLN A 203 8.53 28.96 -0.88
N TYR A 204 8.63 27.67 -0.50
CA TYR A 204 9.89 26.93 -0.48
C TYR A 204 10.09 26.06 -1.71
N ALA A 205 9.14 26.01 -2.64
CA ALA A 205 9.27 25.24 -3.87
C ALA A 205 10.39 25.79 -4.75
N LEU A 206 11.36 24.92 -5.07
CA LEU A 206 12.47 25.18 -5.98
C LEU A 206 12.16 24.73 -7.41
N GLY A 207 11.15 23.87 -7.59
CA GLY A 207 10.70 23.38 -8.88
C GLY A 207 10.44 21.88 -8.89
N LEU A 208 9.99 21.39 -10.04
CA LEU A 208 9.79 19.97 -10.29
C LEU A 208 11.13 19.23 -10.31
N THR A 209 11.12 18.00 -9.78
CA THR A 209 12.26 17.09 -9.76
C THR A 209 11.76 15.68 -10.02
N ALA A 210 12.60 14.86 -10.67
CA ALA A 210 12.34 13.44 -10.77
C ALA A 210 12.29 12.83 -9.36
N ILE A 211 11.39 11.86 -9.17
CA ILE A 211 11.31 11.09 -7.93
C ILE A 211 12.31 9.95 -8.05
N GLU A 212 13.44 10.10 -7.39
CA GLU A 212 14.35 8.99 -7.12
C GLU A 212 13.89 8.29 -5.84
N ARG A 213 13.91 6.96 -5.81
CA ARG A 213 13.58 6.25 -4.57
C ARG A 213 14.66 6.54 -3.53
N PRO A 214 14.28 6.91 -2.30
CA PRO A 214 15.24 7.08 -1.24
C PRO A 214 15.98 5.75 -1.02
N VAL A 215 17.31 5.82 -1.02
CA VAL A 215 18.18 4.70 -0.72
C VAL A 215 18.71 4.93 0.69
N PRO A 216 18.77 3.93 1.57
CA PRO A 216 19.29 4.13 2.91
C PRO A 216 20.78 4.51 2.86
N ALA A 217 21.14 5.73 3.24
CA ALA A 217 22.54 6.06 3.51
C ALA A 217 23.09 5.24 4.68
N ALA A 218 24.36 4.89 4.58
CA ALA A 218 25.10 4.30 5.68
C ALA A 218 25.29 5.32 6.83
N GLY A 219 24.57 5.09 7.93
CA GLY A 219 24.73 5.80 9.20
C GLY A 219 23.49 6.57 9.63
N ARG A 220 23.64 7.40 10.67
CA ARG A 220 22.59 8.32 11.14
C ARG A 220 22.87 9.72 10.57
N GLY A 221 21.83 10.47 10.22
CA GLY A 221 21.94 11.85 9.76
C GLY A 221 22.32 12.82 10.89
N GLY A 222 22.09 14.12 10.70
CA GLY A 222 22.49 15.15 11.65
C GLY A 222 21.54 16.35 11.68
N LEU A 223 21.64 17.15 12.74
CA LEU A 223 20.74 18.29 13.01
C LEU A 223 21.34 19.65 12.65
N VAL A 224 22.67 19.81 12.70
CA VAL A 224 23.33 21.11 12.50
C VAL A 224 24.59 20.97 11.66
N CYS A 225 24.83 21.85 10.69
CA CYS A 225 26.05 21.82 9.88
C CYS A 225 27.27 22.39 10.64
N ALA A 226 28.37 21.63 10.70
CA ALA A 226 29.64 22.08 11.30
C ALA A 226 30.22 23.35 10.65
N HIS A 227 30.00 23.48 9.34
CA HIS A 227 30.68 24.47 8.53
C HIS A 227 29.96 25.83 8.58
N CYS A 228 28.64 25.84 8.39
CA CYS A 228 27.88 27.07 8.27
C CYS A 228 26.79 27.26 9.32
N GLY A 229 26.70 26.37 10.31
CA GLY A 229 25.72 26.43 11.41
C GLY A 229 24.27 26.22 10.99
N PHE A 230 24.02 25.70 9.78
CA PHE A 230 22.65 25.49 9.29
C PHE A 230 21.96 24.36 10.04
N ALA A 231 20.77 24.60 10.58
CA ALA A 231 19.95 23.60 11.24
C ALA A 231 19.04 22.88 10.22
N SER A 232 19.26 21.59 10.00
CA SER A 232 18.50 20.75 9.04
C SER A 232 17.11 20.37 9.53
N ALA A 233 16.81 20.65 10.80
CA ALA A 233 15.52 20.41 11.45
C ALA A 233 15.07 18.95 11.57
N HIS A 234 15.77 18.00 10.93
CA HIS A 234 15.41 16.59 10.96
C HIS A 234 16.64 15.67 10.96
N GLU A 235 16.64 14.66 11.83
CA GLU A 235 17.78 13.74 12.06
C GLU A 235 18.12 12.85 10.87
N ARG A 236 17.25 12.79 9.86
CA ARG A 236 17.45 11.99 8.64
C ARG A 236 18.16 12.74 7.52
N ALA A 237 18.32 14.07 7.62
CA ALA A 237 19.12 14.81 6.66
C ALA A 237 20.62 14.49 6.88
N PHE A 238 21.32 14.09 5.81
CA PHE A 238 22.75 13.76 5.90
C PHE A 238 23.64 14.94 5.54
N TYR A 239 23.22 15.79 4.60
CA TYR A 239 24.02 16.86 4.06
C TYR A 239 23.34 18.22 4.23
N CYS A 240 24.17 19.25 4.35
CA CYS A 240 23.69 20.61 4.50
C CYS A 240 23.26 21.17 3.12
N PRO A 241 22.00 21.59 2.96
CA PRO A 241 21.50 22.19 1.72
C PRO A 241 22.15 23.54 1.37
N LYS A 242 22.76 24.20 2.37
CA LYS A 242 23.43 25.49 2.18
C LYS A 242 24.86 25.35 1.63
N CYS A 243 25.59 24.31 2.00
CA CYS A 243 27.02 24.21 1.66
C CYS A 243 27.51 22.81 1.28
N GLY A 244 26.63 21.80 1.22
CA GLY A 244 26.97 20.42 0.87
C GLY A 244 27.79 19.67 1.92
N MET A 245 28.14 20.28 3.06
CA MET A 245 28.89 19.61 4.13
C MET A 245 27.98 18.70 4.96
N ARG A 246 28.52 17.56 5.42
CA ARG A 246 27.79 16.62 6.28
C ARG A 246 27.29 17.30 7.55
N LEU A 247 26.05 17.02 7.93
CA LEU A 247 25.47 17.54 9.16
C LEU A 247 26.10 16.84 10.38
N LEU A 248 26.39 17.64 11.42
CA LEU A 248 26.81 17.16 12.73
C LEU A 248 25.62 16.57 13.47
N ARG A 249 25.96 15.58 14.29
CA ARG A 249 25.05 14.99 15.26
C ARG A 249 24.79 16.00 16.38
N GLY A 250 23.53 16.08 16.81
CA GLY A 250 23.17 16.61 18.13
C GLY A 250 23.45 15.58 19.21
#